data_AF-A0A3Q9MXC8-F1
#
_entry.id   AF-A0A3Q9MXC8-F1
#
_cell.length_a   1.000
_cell.length_b   1.000
_cell.length_c   1.000
_cell.angle_alpha   90.00
_cell.angle_beta   90.00
_cell.angle_gamma   90.00
#
_symmetry.space_group_name_H-M   'P 1'
#
loop_
_entity.id
_entity.type
_entity.pdbx_description
1 polymer ?
#
loop_
_entity_poly.entity_id
_entity_poly.type
_entity_poly.pdbx_seq_one_letter_code
_entity_poly.pdbx_strand_id
1 'polypeptide(L)'
;MKSDGNFDDLENFTWCALVACRIAIADKKVNSEMGRHRFLMNWLRTAQKQKRFPRTVARDLDYFITWGTRHGLQSRLFDKIEYMYRSCGDITQQSDLFRLTYATELLKDRQWRVELLSDHEWERRKEAVSGCILSLRQNLADMFDDKGNQLMPVPLQLWGDNPEEALHLLAEYRLKLRPRACTAGMMALDIIQQDKITRICA
;
A
#
# COMPACT_ATOMS: atom_id res chain seq x y z
N MET A 1 6.59 -21.78 10.94
CA MET A 1 5.61 -22.85 11.24
C MET A 1 4.26 -22.30 10.84
N LYS A 2 3.65 -22.90 9.81
CA LYS A 2 2.59 -22.35 8.96
C LYS A 2 1.32 -22.00 9.75
N SER A 3 0.97 -20.72 9.77
CA SER A 3 -0.39 -20.22 9.99
C SER A 3 -1.06 -19.88 8.64
N ASP A 4 -0.69 -20.63 7.59
CA ASP A 4 -0.98 -20.33 6.18
C ASP A 4 -2.49 -20.30 5.88
N GLY A 5 -3.32 -21.04 6.62
CA GLY A 5 -4.75 -21.14 6.35
C GLY A 5 -5.54 -19.83 6.50
N ASN A 6 -5.09 -18.89 7.32
CA ASN A 6 -5.78 -17.60 7.45
C ASN A 6 -5.52 -16.68 6.26
N PHE A 7 -4.31 -16.72 5.70
CA PHE A 7 -3.94 -15.89 4.55
C PHE A 7 -4.55 -16.43 3.26
N ASP A 8 -4.58 -17.75 3.06
CA ASP A 8 -5.20 -18.38 1.89
C ASP A 8 -6.72 -18.09 1.84
N ASP A 9 -7.40 -18.18 2.99
CA ASP A 9 -8.84 -17.87 3.08
C ASP A 9 -9.12 -16.38 2.81
N LEU A 10 -8.27 -15.49 3.34
CA LEU A 10 -8.37 -14.04 3.16
C LEU A 10 -8.09 -13.64 1.71
N GLU A 11 -7.08 -14.25 1.09
CA GLU A 11 -6.75 -14.10 -0.33
C GLU A 11 -7.95 -14.52 -1.19
N ASN A 12 -8.50 -15.71 -0.97
CA ASN A 12 -9.64 -16.22 -1.73
C ASN A 12 -10.88 -15.30 -1.57
N PHE A 13 -11.17 -14.86 -0.35
CA PHE A 13 -12.27 -13.93 -0.09
C PHE A 13 -12.12 -12.61 -0.83
N THR A 14 -10.96 -11.96 -0.70
CA THR A 14 -10.69 -10.67 -1.32
C THR A 14 -10.64 -10.78 -2.85
N TRP A 15 -10.03 -11.85 -3.39
CA TRP A 15 -10.04 -12.15 -4.82
C TRP A 15 -11.47 -12.31 -5.35
N CYS A 16 -12.31 -13.12 -4.68
CA CYS A 16 -13.70 -13.32 -5.07
C CYS A 16 -14.49 -12.01 -5.13
N ALA A 17 -14.29 -11.11 -4.16
CA ALA A 17 -14.96 -9.80 -4.13
C ALA A 17 -14.54 -8.93 -5.32
N LEU A 18 -13.24 -8.89 -5.63
CA LEU A 18 -12.68 -8.12 -6.74
C LEU A 18 -13.16 -8.65 -8.09
N VAL A 19 -13.12 -9.97 -8.28
CA VAL A 19 -13.60 -10.63 -9.51
C VAL A 19 -15.08 -10.36 -9.72
N ALA A 20 -15.92 -10.55 -8.70
CA ALA A 20 -17.35 -10.28 -8.80
C ALA A 20 -17.64 -8.82 -9.21
N CYS A 21 -16.89 -7.88 -8.63
CA CYS A 21 -17.02 -6.47 -8.97
C CYS A 21 -16.57 -6.16 -10.40
N ARG A 22 -15.45 -6.73 -10.86
CA ARG A 22 -14.94 -6.53 -12.23
C ARG A 22 -15.86 -7.15 -13.27
N ILE A 23 -16.47 -8.31 -12.99
CA ILE A 23 -17.50 -8.91 -13.85
C ILE A 23 -18.71 -7.98 -13.95
N ALA A 24 -19.20 -7.42 -12.84
CA ALA A 24 -20.33 -6.49 -12.87
C ALA A 24 -20.04 -5.19 -13.65
N ILE A 25 -18.78 -4.72 -13.64
CA ILE A 25 -18.33 -3.59 -14.47
C ILE A 25 -18.30 -3.99 -15.95
N ALA A 26 -17.75 -5.15 -16.28
CA ALA A 26 -17.71 -5.67 -17.65
C ALA A 26 -19.12 -5.86 -18.24
N ASP A 27 -20.05 -6.33 -17.42
CA ASP A 27 -21.48 -6.47 -17.75
C ASP A 27 -22.23 -5.12 -17.84
N LYS A 28 -21.56 -3.98 -17.64
CA LYS A 28 -22.15 -2.63 -17.59
C LYS A 28 -23.24 -2.45 -16.51
N LYS A 29 -23.29 -3.34 -15.52
CA LYS A 29 -24.18 -3.23 -14.33
C LYS A 29 -23.68 -2.19 -13.34
N VAL A 30 -22.37 -1.90 -13.38
CA VAL A 30 -21.70 -0.89 -12.57
C VAL A 30 -20.92 0.03 -13.49
N ASN A 31 -21.29 1.31 -13.51
CA ASN A 31 -20.71 2.32 -14.40
C ASN A 31 -20.28 3.60 -13.66
N SER A 32 -20.33 3.60 -12.33
CA SER A 32 -19.95 4.73 -11.48
C SER A 32 -19.29 4.26 -10.20
N GLU A 33 -18.54 5.16 -9.56
CA GLU A 33 -17.90 4.88 -8.27
C GLU A 33 -18.93 4.54 -7.19
N MET A 34 -20.07 5.25 -7.16
CA MET A 34 -21.20 4.95 -6.27
C MET A 34 -21.80 3.57 -6.57
N GLY A 35 -21.98 3.23 -7.84
CA GLY A 35 -22.44 1.90 -8.24
C GLY A 35 -21.49 0.80 -7.76
N ARG A 36 -20.18 1.04 -7.88
CA ARG A 36 -19.13 0.12 -7.45
C ARG A 36 -19.15 -0.10 -5.94
N HIS A 37 -19.22 0.98 -5.16
CA HIS A 37 -19.34 0.90 -3.71
C HIS A 37 -20.61 0.15 -3.28
N ARG A 38 -21.77 0.48 -3.87
CA ARG A 38 -23.05 -0.18 -3.56
C ARG A 38 -23.03 -1.67 -3.91
N PHE A 39 -22.48 -2.02 -5.08
CA PHE A 39 -22.34 -3.41 -5.50
C PHE A 39 -21.52 -4.21 -4.48
N LEU A 40 -20.34 -3.71 -4.10
CA LEU A 40 -19.48 -4.37 -3.11
C LEU A 40 -20.15 -4.52 -1.75
N MET A 41 -20.79 -3.46 -1.24
CA MET A 41 -21.51 -3.52 0.04
C MET A 41 -22.63 -4.58 0.03
N ASN A 42 -23.38 -4.69 -1.08
CA ASN A 42 -24.42 -5.71 -1.23
C ASN A 42 -23.83 -7.12 -1.36
N TRP A 43 -22.73 -7.26 -2.11
CA TRP A 43 -22.02 -8.52 -2.28
C TRP A 43 -21.47 -9.02 -0.93
N LEU A 44 -20.82 -8.15 -0.15
CA LEU A 44 -20.28 -8.48 1.17
C LEU A 44 -21.37 -8.94 2.14
N ARG A 45 -22.46 -8.17 2.27
CA ARG A 45 -23.60 -8.54 3.13
C ARG A 45 -24.23 -9.86 2.69
N THR A 46 -24.31 -10.11 1.38
CA THR A 46 -24.84 -11.36 0.83
C THR A 46 -23.92 -12.53 1.17
N ALA A 47 -22.61 -12.37 0.99
CA ALA A 47 -21.60 -13.36 1.34
C ALA A 47 -21.63 -13.71 2.84
N GLN A 48 -21.79 -12.69 3.71
CA GLN A 48 -21.97 -12.87 5.16
C GLN A 48 -23.23 -13.68 5.48
N LYS A 49 -24.39 -13.26 4.93
CA LYS A 49 -25.69 -13.91 5.17
C LYS A 49 -25.69 -15.36 4.72
N GLN A 50 -25.04 -15.64 3.59
CA GLN A 50 -24.97 -16.99 3.01
C GLN A 50 -23.80 -17.82 3.57
N LYS A 51 -22.97 -17.26 4.47
CA LYS A 51 -21.80 -17.93 5.05
C LYS A 51 -20.90 -18.56 3.98
N ARG A 52 -20.64 -17.81 2.88
CA ARG A 52 -19.89 -18.31 1.71
C ARG A 52 -18.42 -18.57 1.97
N PHE A 53 -17.87 -18.01 3.05
CA PHE A 53 -16.46 -18.12 3.40
C PHE A 53 -16.28 -18.78 4.77
N PRO A 54 -15.11 -19.38 5.04
CA PRO A 54 -14.79 -19.97 6.33
C PRO A 54 -14.86 -18.95 7.48
N ARG A 55 -14.98 -19.43 8.72
CA ARG A 55 -15.09 -18.56 9.91
C ARG A 55 -13.82 -17.76 10.19
N THR A 56 -12.68 -18.17 9.66
CA THR A 56 -11.37 -17.51 9.75
C THR A 56 -11.44 -16.05 9.28
N VAL A 57 -12.10 -15.80 8.15
CA VAL A 57 -12.24 -14.46 7.55
C VAL A 57 -13.50 -13.69 7.98
N ALA A 58 -14.27 -14.22 8.95
CA ALA A 58 -15.52 -13.60 9.36
C ALA A 58 -15.30 -12.18 9.93
N ARG A 59 -14.18 -11.96 10.64
CA ARG A 59 -13.81 -10.65 11.18
C ARG A 59 -13.40 -9.67 10.08
N ASP A 60 -12.64 -10.13 9.08
CA ASP A 60 -12.24 -9.28 7.94
C ASP A 60 -13.46 -8.83 7.14
N LEU A 61 -14.38 -9.75 6.90
CA LEU A 61 -15.63 -9.46 6.19
C LEU A 61 -16.47 -8.42 6.96
N ASP A 62 -16.61 -8.59 8.28
CA ASP A 62 -17.31 -7.63 9.14
C ASP A 62 -16.61 -6.26 9.18
N TYR A 63 -15.28 -6.25 9.22
CA TYR A 63 -14.47 -5.03 9.13
C TYR A 63 -14.76 -4.26 7.84
N PHE A 64 -14.77 -4.93 6.68
CA PHE A 64 -15.06 -4.27 5.40
C PHE A 64 -16.49 -3.72 5.32
N ILE A 65 -17.49 -4.46 5.84
CA ILE A 65 -18.88 -3.99 5.91
C ILE A 65 -18.97 -2.76 6.81
N THR A 66 -18.37 -2.81 7.99
CA THR A 66 -18.40 -1.70 8.96
C THR A 66 -17.68 -0.47 8.40
N TRP A 67 -16.48 -0.65 7.83
CA TRP A 67 -15.70 0.41 7.20
C TRP A 67 -16.45 1.06 6.04
N GLY A 68 -16.98 0.26 5.11
CA GLY A 68 -17.75 0.74 3.98
C GLY A 68 -19.02 1.47 4.41
N THR A 69 -19.73 0.97 5.42
CA THR A 69 -20.94 1.61 5.95
C THR A 69 -20.63 2.96 6.62
N ARG A 70 -19.57 3.02 7.43
CA ARG A 70 -19.20 4.21 8.19
C ARG A 70 -18.68 5.35 7.31
N HIS A 71 -17.89 5.03 6.28
CA HIS A 71 -17.20 6.04 5.48
C HIS A 71 -17.82 6.26 4.08
N GLY A 72 -18.79 5.45 3.67
CA GLY A 72 -19.43 5.58 2.35
C GLY A 72 -18.40 5.57 1.22
N LEU A 73 -18.49 6.50 0.27
CA LEU A 73 -17.51 6.61 -0.82
C LEU A 73 -16.08 6.87 -0.32
N GLN A 74 -15.91 7.60 0.78
CA GLN A 74 -14.58 7.90 1.35
C GLN A 74 -13.89 6.64 1.90
N SER A 75 -14.62 5.53 2.06
CA SER A 75 -14.02 4.24 2.42
C SER A 75 -13.03 3.74 1.38
N ARG A 76 -13.16 4.17 0.11
CA ARG A 76 -12.45 3.60 -1.04
C ARG A 76 -12.45 2.07 -1.00
N LEU A 77 -13.62 1.50 -0.72
CA LEU A 77 -13.78 0.08 -0.35
C LEU A 77 -13.12 -0.89 -1.35
N PHE A 78 -13.25 -0.62 -2.65
CA PHE A 78 -12.59 -1.42 -3.68
C PHE A 78 -11.07 -1.42 -3.50
N ASP A 79 -10.47 -0.25 -3.36
CA ASP A 79 -9.02 -0.07 -3.22
C ASP A 79 -8.52 -0.71 -1.90
N LYS A 80 -9.32 -0.64 -0.82
CA LYS A 80 -8.99 -1.29 0.46
C LYS A 80 -9.02 -2.82 0.34
N ILE A 81 -10.00 -3.39 -0.36
CA ILE A 81 -10.06 -4.84 -0.61
C ILE A 81 -8.91 -5.27 -1.53
N GLU A 82 -8.63 -4.48 -2.58
CA GLU A 82 -7.50 -4.75 -3.49
C GLU A 82 -6.15 -4.72 -2.76
N TYR A 83 -5.97 -3.75 -1.85
CA TYR A 83 -4.78 -3.68 -1.01
C TYR A 83 -4.64 -4.95 -0.17
N MET A 84 -5.70 -5.40 0.50
CA MET A 84 -5.65 -6.62 1.31
C MET A 84 -5.34 -7.86 0.49
N TYR A 85 -5.93 -8.00 -0.70
CA TYR A 85 -5.61 -9.10 -1.62
C TYR A 85 -4.13 -9.11 -1.98
N ARG A 86 -3.59 -7.97 -2.42
CA ARG A 86 -2.17 -7.85 -2.83
C ARG A 86 -1.20 -8.09 -1.68
N SER A 87 -1.61 -7.78 -0.45
CA SER A 87 -0.83 -8.03 0.76
C SER A 87 -0.77 -9.50 1.18
N CYS A 88 -1.62 -10.38 0.62
CA CYS A 88 -1.55 -11.82 0.87
C CYS A 88 -0.48 -12.54 0.03
N GLY A 89 -0.05 -11.94 -1.08
CA GLY A 89 0.95 -12.52 -2.00
C GLY A 89 2.39 -12.09 -1.72
N ASP A 90 3.31 -12.46 -2.62
CA ASP A 90 4.70 -11.99 -2.57
C ASP A 90 4.77 -10.48 -2.84
N ILE A 91 4.96 -9.72 -1.76
CA ILE A 91 5.08 -8.25 -1.80
C ILE A 91 6.22 -7.82 -2.72
N THR A 92 7.31 -8.59 -2.82
CA THR A 92 8.48 -8.22 -3.61
C THR A 92 8.24 -8.25 -5.12
N GLN A 93 7.11 -8.78 -5.56
CA GLN A 93 6.65 -8.83 -6.96
C GLN A 93 5.55 -7.78 -7.25
N GLN A 94 5.07 -7.05 -6.25
CA GLN A 94 4.12 -5.96 -6.44
C GLN A 94 4.80 -4.71 -7.02
N SER A 95 3.99 -3.76 -7.49
CA SER A 95 4.49 -2.52 -8.07
C SER A 95 5.30 -1.68 -7.07
N ASP A 96 6.16 -0.79 -7.57
CA ASP A 96 7.05 0.03 -6.75
C ASP A 96 6.28 0.85 -5.70
N LEU A 97 5.17 1.47 -6.10
CA LEU A 97 4.30 2.23 -5.21
C LEU A 97 3.66 1.35 -4.13
N PHE A 98 3.24 0.13 -4.49
CA PHE A 98 2.66 -0.80 -3.54
C PHE A 98 3.70 -1.23 -2.50
N ARG A 99 4.91 -1.58 -2.95
CA ARG A 99 6.02 -1.95 -2.06
C ARG A 99 6.40 -0.81 -1.13
N LEU A 100 6.44 0.43 -1.64
CA LEU A 100 6.66 1.62 -0.81
C LEU A 100 5.54 1.81 0.22
N THR A 101 4.28 1.74 -0.21
CA THR A 101 3.13 1.89 0.69
C THR A 101 3.15 0.83 1.78
N TYR A 102 3.36 -0.44 1.41
CA TYR A 102 3.45 -1.55 2.35
C TYR A 102 4.60 -1.36 3.36
N ALA A 103 5.80 -1.02 2.89
CA ALA A 103 6.93 -0.74 3.77
C ALA A 103 6.64 0.45 4.72
N THR A 104 5.97 1.50 4.24
CA THR A 104 5.60 2.64 5.10
C THR A 104 4.57 2.29 6.17
N GLU A 105 3.62 1.40 5.88
CA GLU A 105 2.67 0.91 6.90
C GLU A 105 3.38 0.06 7.95
N LEU A 106 4.31 -0.81 7.54
CA LEU A 106 5.14 -1.58 8.49
C LEU A 106 6.02 -0.69 9.37
N LEU A 107 6.55 0.41 8.82
CA LEU A 107 7.27 1.41 9.63
C LEU A 107 6.34 2.03 10.68
N LYS A 108 5.11 2.40 10.32
CA LYS A 108 4.13 2.95 11.28
C LYS A 108 3.84 1.97 12.43
N ASP A 109 3.71 0.68 12.12
CA ASP A 109 3.52 -0.37 13.14
C ASP A 109 4.74 -0.48 14.08
N ARG A 110 5.94 -0.12 13.59
CA ARG A 110 7.19 -0.01 14.36
C ARG A 110 7.41 1.38 14.95
N GLN A 111 6.34 2.16 15.14
CA GLN A 111 6.36 3.48 15.76
C GLN A 111 7.11 4.58 14.98
N TRP A 112 7.42 4.33 13.70
CA TRP A 112 7.89 5.40 12.83
C TRP A 112 6.75 6.31 12.42
N ARG A 113 7.01 7.62 12.38
CA ARG A 113 6.08 8.56 11.75
C ARG A 113 6.37 8.66 10.27
N VAL A 114 5.35 8.48 9.43
CA VAL A 114 5.46 8.70 7.99
C VAL A 114 4.73 9.99 7.64
N GLU A 115 5.47 10.97 7.12
CA GLU A 115 4.97 12.33 6.87
C GLU A 115 5.06 12.66 5.38
N LEU A 116 3.98 13.22 4.83
CA LEU A 116 3.95 13.76 3.47
C LEU A 116 4.09 15.27 3.54
N LEU A 117 5.23 15.78 3.07
CA LEU A 117 5.58 17.19 3.12
C LEU A 117 5.32 17.89 1.79
N SER A 118 4.76 19.09 1.83
CA SER A 118 4.77 20.02 0.70
C SER A 118 6.20 20.44 0.35
N ASP A 119 6.41 21.00 -0.84
CA ASP A 119 7.75 21.46 -1.27
C ASP A 119 8.35 22.49 -0.31
N HIS A 120 7.50 23.34 0.27
CA HIS A 120 7.91 24.35 1.24
C HIS A 120 8.32 23.76 2.59
N GLU A 121 7.55 22.79 3.11
CA GLU A 121 7.90 22.06 4.33
C GLU A 121 9.19 21.24 4.15
N TRP A 122 9.37 20.66 2.96
CA TRP A 122 10.55 19.90 2.59
C TRP A 122 11.83 20.75 2.66
N GLU A 123 11.80 21.99 2.17
CA GLU A 123 12.95 22.91 2.18
C GLU A 123 13.23 23.52 3.55
N ARG A 124 12.18 23.76 4.34
CA ARG A 124 12.28 24.42 5.65
C ARG A 124 12.70 23.49 6.77
N ARG A 125 12.57 22.18 6.61
CA ARG A 125 12.94 21.21 7.64
C ARG A 125 14.47 21.16 7.80
N LYS A 126 14.97 21.83 8.84
CA LYS A 126 16.42 21.99 9.09
C LYS A 126 16.91 21.30 10.37
N GLU A 127 16.01 20.86 11.25
CA GLU A 127 16.38 20.33 12.57
C GLU A 127 15.89 18.90 12.77
N ALA A 128 16.68 18.14 13.52
CA ALA A 128 16.36 16.79 13.95
C ALA A 128 15.11 16.83 14.82
N VAL A 129 13.99 16.37 14.24
CA VAL A 129 12.76 16.17 15.00
C VAL A 129 12.95 14.92 15.85
N SER A 130 12.58 14.99 17.13
CA SER A 130 12.65 13.83 18.02
C SER A 130 11.82 12.64 17.49
N GLY A 131 12.41 11.45 17.59
CA GLY A 131 11.84 10.17 17.14
C GLY A 131 12.25 9.74 15.73
N CYS A 132 11.74 8.59 15.30
CA CYS A 132 12.01 8.03 13.98
C CYS A 132 10.96 8.50 12.96
N ILE A 133 11.41 9.17 11.89
CA ILE A 133 10.50 9.77 10.90
C ILE A 133 10.99 9.47 9.49
N LEU A 134 10.07 8.99 8.65
CA LEU A 134 10.22 8.93 7.20
C LEU A 134 9.42 10.08 6.59
N SER A 135 10.10 11.02 5.93
CA SER A 135 9.47 12.09 5.17
C SER A 135 9.49 11.78 3.68
N LEU A 136 8.32 11.89 3.05
CA LEU A 136 8.10 11.79 1.60
C LEU A 136 7.48 13.10 1.10
N ARG A 137 7.56 13.38 -0.20
CA ARG A 137 6.90 14.57 -0.77
C ARG A 137 5.41 14.31 -1.03
N GLN A 138 4.57 15.33 -0.90
CA GLN A 138 3.13 15.24 -1.18
C GLN A 138 2.82 14.94 -2.65
N ASN A 139 3.67 15.38 -3.57
CA ASN A 139 3.58 15.05 -5.00
C ASN A 139 4.11 13.64 -5.35
N LEU A 140 4.22 12.74 -4.36
CA LEU A 140 4.67 11.36 -4.54
C LEU A 140 3.93 10.64 -5.67
N ALA A 141 2.63 10.88 -5.81
CA ALA A 141 1.79 10.24 -6.83
C ALA A 141 2.28 10.51 -8.26
N ASP A 142 2.83 11.69 -8.53
CA ASP A 142 3.31 12.09 -9.86
C ASP A 142 4.59 11.34 -10.28
N MET A 143 5.23 10.65 -9.33
CA MET A 143 6.46 9.89 -9.54
C MET A 143 6.21 8.44 -9.97
N PHE A 144 4.95 8.03 -10.13
CA PHE A 144 4.56 6.68 -10.53
C PHE A 144 3.57 6.71 -11.70
N ASP A 145 3.55 5.64 -12.49
CA ASP A 145 2.54 5.44 -13.53
C ASP A 145 1.21 4.92 -12.94
N ASP A 146 0.18 4.80 -13.78
CA ASP A 146 -1.14 4.28 -13.38
C ASP A 146 -1.11 2.83 -12.85
N LYS A 147 -0.01 2.10 -13.08
CA LYS A 147 0.22 0.74 -12.58
C LYS A 147 1.06 0.73 -11.29
N GLY A 148 1.49 1.89 -10.81
CA GLY A 148 2.33 2.07 -9.64
C GLY A 148 3.81 1.74 -9.88
N ASN A 149 4.27 1.68 -11.14
CA ASN A 149 5.70 1.59 -11.43
C ASN A 149 6.31 2.98 -11.32
N GLN A 150 7.50 3.05 -10.72
CA GLN A 150 8.23 4.28 -10.55
C GLN A 150 8.58 4.87 -11.92
N LEU A 151 8.38 6.17 -12.12
CA LEU A 151 8.74 6.91 -13.33
C LEU A 151 10.08 7.65 -13.16
N MET A 152 10.34 8.15 -11.96
CA MET A 152 11.52 8.95 -11.63
C MET A 152 11.96 8.71 -10.19
N PRO A 153 13.20 9.08 -9.80
CA PRO A 153 13.68 8.90 -8.43
C PRO A 153 12.73 9.52 -7.40
N VAL A 154 12.41 8.76 -6.34
CA VAL A 154 11.51 9.21 -5.27
C VAL A 154 12.35 9.73 -4.10
N PRO A 155 12.34 11.04 -3.82
CA PRO A 155 13.08 11.60 -2.71
C PRO A 155 12.47 11.20 -1.38
N LEU A 156 13.30 10.78 -0.43
CA LEU A 156 12.91 10.58 0.97
C LEU A 156 13.97 11.12 1.94
N GLN A 157 13.54 11.46 3.15
CA GLN A 157 14.41 11.81 4.27
C GLN A 157 14.09 10.91 5.46
N LEU A 158 15.12 10.32 6.07
CA LEU A 158 15.04 9.61 7.34
C LEU A 158 15.58 10.50 8.44
N TRP A 159 14.83 10.60 9.53
CA TRP A 159 15.21 11.35 10.74
C TRP A 159 15.19 10.42 11.95
N GLY A 160 16.07 10.67 12.91
CA GLY A 160 16.15 9.95 14.19
C GLY A 160 17.45 9.17 14.37
N ASP A 161 17.52 8.46 15.49
CA ASP A 161 18.77 7.87 15.98
C ASP A 161 19.08 6.49 15.37
N ASN A 162 18.10 5.84 14.73
CA ASN A 162 18.27 4.52 14.11
C ASN A 162 17.73 4.48 12.66
N PRO A 163 18.32 5.23 11.71
CA PRO A 163 17.90 5.21 10.32
C PRO A 163 18.07 3.82 9.65
N GLU A 164 18.95 2.97 10.17
CA GLU A 164 19.25 1.64 9.64
C GLU A 164 18.03 0.71 9.62
N GLU A 165 17.14 0.83 10.61
CA GLU A 165 15.91 0.03 10.64
C GLU A 165 15.04 0.28 9.39
N ALA A 166 14.82 1.55 9.04
CA ALA A 166 14.06 1.91 7.85
C ALA A 166 14.80 1.52 6.57
N LEU A 167 16.13 1.69 6.53
CA LEU A 167 16.93 1.26 5.37
C LEU A 167 16.80 -0.24 5.11
N HIS A 168 16.94 -1.07 6.14
CA HIS A 168 16.81 -2.52 6.03
C HIS A 168 15.43 -2.95 5.59
N LEU A 169 14.37 -2.36 6.16
CA LEU A 169 13.00 -2.69 5.79
C LEU A 169 12.69 -2.31 4.33
N LEU A 170 13.10 -1.12 3.90
CA LEU A 170 12.91 -0.68 2.51
C LEU A 170 13.66 -1.62 1.54
N ALA A 171 14.89 -2.02 1.90
CA ALA A 171 15.69 -2.96 1.09
C ALA A 171 15.08 -4.38 1.04
N GLU A 172 14.48 -4.86 2.13
CA GLU A 172 13.78 -6.15 2.21
C GLU A 172 12.68 -6.25 1.16
N TYR A 173 11.91 -5.18 0.98
CA TYR A 173 10.88 -5.07 -0.07
C TYR A 173 11.44 -4.59 -1.41
N ARG A 174 12.73 -4.77 -1.64
CA ARG A 174 13.48 -4.45 -2.87
C ARG A 174 13.36 -2.99 -3.34
N LEU A 175 13.18 -2.03 -2.44
CA LEU A 175 13.27 -0.60 -2.79
C LEU A 175 14.75 -0.23 -2.81
N LYS A 176 15.31 0.05 -4.01
CA LYS A 176 16.73 0.40 -4.15
C LYS A 176 16.93 1.83 -3.66
N LEU A 177 17.81 2.00 -2.68
CA LEU A 177 18.10 3.30 -2.08
C LEU A 177 19.46 3.81 -2.55
N ARG A 178 19.48 5.08 -2.98
CA ARG A 178 20.70 5.81 -3.31
C ARG A 178 20.87 6.98 -2.34
N PRO A 179 21.92 7.01 -1.52
CA PRO A 179 22.22 8.15 -0.66
C PRO A 179 22.45 9.41 -1.48
N ARG A 180 21.94 10.55 -1.00
CA ARG A 180 22.21 11.88 -1.56
C ARG A 180 23.01 12.76 -0.62
N ALA A 181 22.61 12.80 0.65
CA ALA A 181 23.27 13.58 1.68
C ALA A 181 23.03 12.95 3.05
N CYS A 182 23.99 13.12 3.95
CA CYS A 182 23.86 12.75 5.36
C CYS A 182 24.33 13.93 6.20
N THR A 183 23.48 14.40 7.10
CA THR A 183 23.81 15.41 8.12
C THR A 183 23.55 14.82 9.50
N ALA A 184 23.96 15.52 10.57
CA ALA A 184 23.70 15.05 11.93
C ALA A 184 22.19 14.88 12.16
N GLY A 185 21.72 13.64 12.32
CA GLY A 185 20.32 13.29 12.58
C GLY A 185 19.41 13.19 11.35
N MET A 186 19.94 13.33 10.12
CA MET A 186 19.14 13.20 8.89
C MET A 186 19.91 12.47 7.77
N MET A 187 19.25 11.51 7.13
CA MET A 187 19.72 10.86 5.91
C MET A 187 18.76 11.13 4.74
N ALA A 188 19.23 11.85 3.72
CA ALA A 188 18.48 12.11 2.50
C ALA A 188 18.85 11.08 1.42
N LEU A 189 17.83 10.40 0.88
CA LEU A 189 17.98 9.31 -0.09
C LEU A 189 17.05 9.54 -1.29
N ASP A 190 17.31 8.82 -2.37
CA ASP A 190 16.36 8.56 -3.44
C ASP A 190 16.05 7.06 -3.48
N ILE A 191 14.77 6.70 -3.58
CA ILE A 191 14.41 5.40 -4.14
C ILE A 191 14.63 5.51 -5.64
N ILE A 192 15.38 4.59 -6.22
CA ILE A 192 15.65 4.54 -7.66
C ILE A 192 15.00 3.30 -8.27
N GLN A 193 14.66 3.39 -9.56
CA GLN A 193 14.13 2.24 -10.30
C GLN A 193 15.10 1.08 -10.17
N GLN A 194 14.55 -0.12 -10.01
CA GLN A 194 15.32 -1.31 -10.30
C GLN A 194 15.71 -1.26 -11.77
N ASP A 195 17.01 -1.31 -12.07
CA ASP A 195 17.49 -1.56 -13.42
C ASP A 195 16.62 -2.66 -14.03
N LYS A 196 15.78 -2.29 -15.00
CA LYS A 196 15.16 -3.29 -15.85
C LYS A 196 16.34 -4.02 -16.43
N ILE A 197 16.51 -5.29 -16.05
CA ILE A 197 17.40 -6.17 -16.78
C ILE A 197 16.85 -6.13 -18.20
N THR A 198 17.47 -5.31 -19.04
CA THR A 198 17.29 -5.38 -20.47
C THR A 198 17.76 -6.79 -20.80
N ARG A 199 16.81 -7.72 -20.90
CA ARG A 199 17.06 -8.98 -21.58
C ARG A 199 17.40 -8.57 -22.99
N ILE A 200 18.69 -8.39 -23.25
CA ILE A 200 19.25 -8.37 -24.58
C ILE A 200 18.93 -9.76 -25.12
N CYS A 201 17.87 -9.85 -25.92
CA CYS A 201 17.70 -10.99 -26.79
C CYS A 201 18.88 -10.97 -27.77
N ALA A 202 19.76 -11.95 -27.66
CA ALA A 202 20.63 -12.41 -28.72
C ALA A 202 20.40 -13.92 -28.85
#